data_AF-A0A9D6KZN2-F1
#
_entry.id   AF-A0A9D6KZN2-F1
#
_cell.length_a   1.000
_cell.length_b   1.000
_cell.length_c   1.000
_cell.angle_alpha   90.00
_cell.angle_beta   90.00
_cell.angle_gamma   90.00
#
_symmetry.space_group_name_H-M   'P 1'
#
loop_
_entity.id
_entity.type
_entity.pdbx_description
1 polymer ?
#
loop_
_entity_poly.entity_id
_entity_poly.type
_entity_poly.pdbx_seq_one_letter_code
_entity_poly.pdbx_strand_id
1 'polypeptide(L)' 'MNQDLINNTFGSQPPAPVFDQIKISIASPEQIRSWSFGEIKKPETINYRTFKPERDGLFCARIFGPI' A
#
# COMPACT_ATOMS: atom_id res chain seq x y z
N MET A 1 -12.63 -29.28 -17.51
CA MET A 1 -11.28 -28.70 -17.24
C MET A 1 -11.23 -27.17 -17.41
N ASN A 2 -12.30 -26.43 -17.04
CA ASN A 2 -12.31 -24.95 -17.00
C ASN A 2 -13.15 -24.44 -15.81
N GLN A 3 -13.36 -25.28 -14.79
CA GLN A 3 -14.18 -24.95 -13.62
C GLN A 3 -13.31 -24.72 -12.37
N ASP A 4 -12.04 -25.12 -12.41
CA ASP A 4 -11.10 -24.97 -11.29
C ASP A 4 -10.45 -23.57 -11.22
N LEU A 5 -10.58 -22.76 -12.28
CA LEU A 5 -9.99 -21.42 -12.35
C LEU A 5 -10.89 -20.31 -11.79
N ILE A 6 -12.19 -20.58 -11.60
CA ILE A 6 -13.17 -19.61 -11.05
C ILE A 6 -13.30 -19.66 -9.53
N ASN A 7 -12.76 -20.69 -8.87
CA ASN A 7 -12.91 -20.89 -7.43
C ASN A 7 -11.79 -20.25 -6.59
N ASN A 8 -10.72 -19.73 -7.22
CA ASN A 8 -9.56 -19.21 -6.51
C ASN A 8 -9.57 -17.67 -6.32
N THR A 9 -10.61 -16.98 -6.78
CA THR A 9 -10.73 -15.51 -6.70
C THR A 9 -11.41 -14.98 -5.44
N PHE A 10 -12.13 -15.83 -4.70
CA PHE A 10 -12.88 -15.44 -3.49
C PHE A 10 -12.57 -16.34 -2.30
N GLY A 11 -11.30 -16.74 -2.15
CA GLY A 11 -10.85 -17.43 -0.95
C GLY A 11 -11.14 -16.58 0.28
N SER A 12 -11.81 -17.18 1.27
CA SER A 12 -12.01 -16.59 2.60
C SER A 12 -10.66 -16.10 3.11
N GLN A 13 -10.52 -14.80 3.33
CA GLN A 13 -9.30 -14.24 3.92
C GLN A 13 -9.02 -15.01 5.21
N PRO A 14 -7.81 -15.56 5.41
CA PRO A 14 -7.49 -16.22 6.66
C PRO A 14 -7.77 -15.23 7.80
N PRO A 15 -8.33 -15.72 8.93
CA PRO A 15 -8.60 -14.86 10.08
C PRO A 15 -7.31 -14.13 10.45
N ALA A 16 -7.42 -12.83 10.73
CA ALA A 16 -6.27 -12.03 11.12
C ALA A 16 -5.56 -12.70 12.31
N PRO A 17 -4.22 -12.79 12.29
CA PRO A 17 -3.49 -13.37 13.40
C PRO A 17 -3.82 -12.60 14.70
N VAL A 18 -4.17 -13.36 15.74
CA VAL A 18 -4.40 -12.82 17.08
C VAL A 18 -3.05 -12.71 17.78
N PHE A 19 -2.74 -11.55 18.34
CA PHE A 19 -1.50 -11.29 19.07
C PHE A 19 -1.78 -11.18 20.57
N ASP A 20 -0.98 -11.86 21.40
CA ASP A 20 -1.13 -11.83 22.85
C ASP A 20 -0.43 -10.62 23.50
N GLN A 21 0.47 -9.96 22.78
CA GLN A 21 1.31 -8.86 23.30
C GLN A 21 1.62 -7.81 22.21
N ILE A 22 1.81 -6.56 22.63
CA ILE A 22 2.18 -5.43 21.76
C ILE A 22 3.44 -4.77 22.35
N LYS A 23 4.39 -4.39 21.48
CA LYS A 23 5.64 -3.70 21.85
C LYS A 23 5.76 -2.37 21.10
N ILE A 24 6.34 -1.38 21.77
CA ILE A 24 6.75 -0.10 21.19
C ILE A 24 8.28 0.06 21.25
N SER A 25 8.88 0.59 20.19
CA SER A 25 10.31 0.89 20.12
C SER A 25 10.58 2.00 19.11
N ILE A 26 11.75 2.63 19.19
CA ILE A 26 12.21 3.60 18.18
C ILE A 26 12.56 2.85 16.90
N ALA A 27 12.12 3.37 15.75
CA ALA A 27 12.42 2.81 14.44
C ALA A 27 13.75 3.34 13.90
N SER A 28 14.58 2.47 13.33
CA SER A 28 15.81 2.88 12.64
C SER A 28 15.53 3.46 11.24
N PRO A 29 16.46 4.21 10.63
CA PRO A 29 16.32 4.67 9.25
C PRO A 29 16.07 3.53 8.25
N GLU A 30 16.69 2.37 8.46
CA GLU A 30 16.52 1.17 7.63
C GLU A 30 15.11 0.59 7.76
N GLN A 31 14.54 0.58 8.98
CA GLN A 31 13.17 0.13 9.22
C GLN A 31 12.15 1.08 8.57
N ILE A 32 12.35 2.39 8.67
CA ILE A 32 11.46 3.37 8.03
C ILE A 32 11.47 3.18 6.51
N ARG A 33 12.65 2.93 5.92
CA ARG A 33 12.77 2.66 4.48
C ARG A 33 12.12 1.33 4.09
N SER A 34 12.20 0.30 4.92
CA SER A 34 11.59 -1.01 4.61
C SER A 34 10.07 -1.00 4.68
N TRP A 35 9.47 -0.09 5.46
CA TRP A 35 8.03 0.14 5.47
C TRP A 35 7.53 0.93 4.26
N SER A 36 8.42 1.68 3.61
CA SER A 36 8.06 2.53 2.50
C SER A 36 8.00 1.77 1.18
N PHE A 37 6.99 2.07 0.37
CA PHE A 37 6.84 1.56 -1.00
C PHE A 37 7.41 2.53 -2.06
N GLY A 38 7.93 3.69 -1.63
CA GLY A 38 8.57 4.66 -2.52
C GLY A 38 8.81 6.02 -1.86
N GLU A 39 9.51 6.89 -2.58
CA GLU A 39 9.90 8.21 -2.08
C GLU A 39 9.05 9.31 -2.73
N ILE A 40 8.54 10.22 -1.91
CA ILE A 40 7.87 11.45 -2.36
C ILE A 40 8.95 12.49 -2.66
N LYS A 41 8.98 12.99 -3.90
CA LYS A 41 9.98 13.98 -4.35
C LYS A 41 9.38 15.38 -4.50
N LYS A 42 8.07 15.48 -4.38
CA LYS A 42 7.24 16.57 -4.88
C LYS A 42 6.09 16.82 -3.90
N PRO A 43 5.84 18.07 -3.45
CA PRO A 43 4.76 18.37 -2.50
C PRO A 43 3.37 18.37 -3.16
N GLU A 44 3.29 18.23 -4.49
CA GLU A 44 2.04 18.25 -5.23
C GLU A 44 1.13 17.07 -4.84
N THR A 45 -0.18 17.32 -4.86
CA THR A 45 -1.20 16.35 -4.44
C THR A 45 -1.90 15.75 -5.66
N ILE A 46 -2.90 16.46 -6.17
CA ILE A 46 -3.70 16.09 -7.32
C ILE A 46 -3.71 17.24 -8.32
N ASN A 47 -3.83 16.90 -9.59
CA ASN A 47 -3.97 17.87 -10.64
C ASN A 47 -5.32 18.60 -10.53
N TYR A 48 -5.31 19.94 -10.53
CA TYR A 48 -6.54 20.73 -10.34
C TYR A 48 -7.61 20.52 -11.41
N ARG A 49 -7.22 20.15 -12.65
CA ARG A 49 -8.15 20.02 -13.77
C ARG A 49 -8.63 18.58 -13.96
N THR A 50 -7.70 17.63 -13.86
CA THR A 50 -8.00 16.22 -14.14
C THR A 50 -8.35 15.41 -12.90
N PHE A 51 -8.11 15.96 -11.71
CA PHE A 51 -8.24 15.27 -10.41
C PHE A 51 -7.39 13.99 -10.30
N LYS A 52 -6.43 13.80 -11.21
CA LYS A 52 -5.49 12.68 -11.15
C LYS A 52 -4.33 13.03 -10.21
N PRO A 53 -3.85 12.08 -9.39
CA PRO A 53 -2.67 12.28 -8.58
C PRO A 53 -1.44 12.63 -9.40
N GLU A 54 -0.65 13.53 -8.86
CA GLU A 54 0.60 13.94 -9.49
C GLU A 54 1.68 12.86 -9.34
N ARG A 55 2.51 12.70 -10.37
CA ARG A 55 3.61 11.73 -10.35
C ARG A 55 4.70 12.18 -9.37
N ASP A 56 5.12 11.25 -8.51
CA ASP A 56 6.05 11.50 -7.38
C ASP A 56 5.51 12.44 -6.30
N GLY A 57 4.22 12.80 -6.40
CA GLY A 57 3.50 13.63 -5.42
C GLY A 57 2.90 12.80 -4.28
N LEU A 58 2.28 13.50 -3.32
CA LEU A 58 1.75 12.96 -2.06
C LEU A 58 0.72 11.83 -2.24
N PHE A 59 0.04 11.78 -3.39
CA PHE A 59 -0.96 10.74 -3.72
C PHE A 59 -0.52 9.83 -4.87
N CYS A 60 0.78 9.72 -5.16
CA CYS A 60 1.26 8.99 -6.33
C CYS A 60 0.84 7.51 -6.31
N ALA A 61 0.06 7.10 -7.31
CA ALA A 61 -0.46 5.73 -7.44
C ALA A 61 0.64 4.65 -7.56
N ARG A 62 1.88 5.02 -7.93
CA ARG A 62 3.01 4.08 -7.94
C ARG A 62 3.50 3.70 -6.54
N ILE A 63 3.26 4.57 -5.55
CA ILE A 63 3.69 4.37 -4.17
C ILE A 63 2.55 3.74 -3.36
N PHE A 64 1.34 4.26 -3.52
CA PHE A 64 0.20 3.86 -2.67
C PHE A 64 -0.78 2.88 -3.34
N GLY A 65 -0.61 2.60 -4.63
CA GLY A 65 -1.49 1.70 -5.39
C GLY A 65 -2.48 2.42 -6.31
N PRO A 66 -3.23 1.67 -7.12
CA PRO A 66 -4.20 2.22 -8.06
C PRO A 66 -5.37 2.92 -7.35
N ILE A 67 -6.02 3.84 -8.08
CA ILE A 67 -7.23 4.58 -7.66
C ILE A 67 -8.46 3.82 -8.10
#